data_AF-A0A381ZFR0-F1
#
_entry.id   AF-A0A381ZFR0-F1
#
_cell.length_a   1.000
_cell.length_b   1.000
_cell.length_c   1.000
_cell.angle_alpha   90.00
_cell.angle_beta   90.00
_cell.angle_gamma   90.00
#
_symmetry.space_group_name_H-M   'P 1'
#
loop_
_entity.id
_entity.type
_entity.pdbx_description
1 polymer ?
#
loop_
_entity_poly.entity_id
_entity_poly.type
_entity_poly.pdbx_seq_one_letter_code
_entity_poly.pdbx_strand_id
1 'polypeptide(L)'
;MDTSWPKWPELLAKKLDMEVINLAHMGAGNEYIFASLLEQMISIPLKEIGLILPAWTQCKRKDIKTGGKWNHLTRERTESIHYTTYIHGNMEYRIEQSIIQYYSFQEICKSNNFPFKQVQMIPICRGYDWNDRLQIHEDRGKWDKELLKHIHDSPFIDKIESTFLGWPMDRK
;
A
#
# COMPACT_ATOMS: atom_id res chain seq x y z
N MET A 1 -17.18 19.00 4.10
CA MET A 1 -16.25 19.52 3.07
C MET A 1 -16.88 19.23 1.72
N ASP A 2 -16.93 20.20 0.82
CA ASP A 2 -17.17 19.92 -0.60
C ASP A 2 -16.07 18.95 -1.07
N THR A 3 -16.41 17.96 -1.87
CA THR A 3 -15.47 16.98 -2.46
C THR A 3 -15.77 16.77 -3.94
N SER A 4 -16.48 17.71 -4.57
CA SER A 4 -16.91 17.65 -5.98
C SER A 4 -15.80 17.87 -7.01
N TRP A 5 -14.60 18.29 -6.59
CA TRP A 5 -13.47 18.45 -7.51
C TRP A 5 -13.04 17.11 -8.13
N PRO A 6 -12.56 17.11 -9.38
CA PRO A 6 -12.08 15.90 -10.01
C PRO A 6 -10.86 15.36 -9.27
N LYS A 7 -10.85 14.05 -9.04
CA LYS A 7 -9.75 13.35 -8.37
C LYS A 7 -8.65 13.03 -9.38
N TRP A 8 -7.41 12.90 -8.91
CA TRP A 8 -6.27 12.63 -9.81
C TRP A 8 -6.46 11.39 -10.71
N PRO A 9 -7.15 10.29 -10.30
CA PRO A 9 -7.39 9.17 -11.21
C PRO A 9 -8.27 9.54 -12.39
N GLU A 10 -9.29 10.39 -12.18
CA GLU A 10 -10.19 10.88 -13.23
C GLU A 10 -9.45 11.81 -14.19
N LEU A 11 -8.58 12.67 -13.66
CA LEU A 11 -7.73 13.55 -14.48
C LEU A 11 -6.73 12.75 -15.33
N LEU A 12 -6.17 11.67 -14.77
CA LEU A 12 -5.26 10.78 -15.48
C LEU A 12 -6.01 10.01 -16.58
N ALA A 13 -7.16 9.42 -16.25
CA ALA A 13 -7.99 8.69 -17.19
C ALA A 13 -8.40 9.57 -18.38
N LYS A 14 -8.78 10.83 -18.14
CA LYS A 14 -9.05 11.80 -19.21
C LYS A 14 -7.83 12.09 -20.10
N LYS A 15 -6.62 12.10 -19.55
CA LYS A 15 -5.39 12.31 -20.33
C LYS A 15 -5.00 11.09 -21.17
N LEU A 16 -5.37 9.90 -20.72
CA LEU A 16 -5.10 8.63 -21.39
C LEU A 16 -6.24 8.18 -22.31
N ASP A 17 -7.36 8.92 -22.33
CA ASP A 17 -8.60 8.54 -23.02
C ASP A 17 -9.12 7.16 -22.59
N MET A 18 -9.17 6.94 -21.27
CA MET A 18 -9.59 5.68 -20.64
C MET A 18 -10.74 5.92 -19.65
N GLU A 19 -11.51 4.85 -19.39
CA GLU A 19 -12.45 4.81 -18.26
C GLU A 19 -11.71 4.49 -16.95
N VAL A 20 -12.18 5.05 -15.83
CA VAL A 20 -11.60 4.82 -14.50
C VAL A 20 -12.49 3.93 -13.64
N ILE A 21 -11.92 2.83 -13.16
CA ILE A 21 -12.52 2.01 -12.09
C ILE A 21 -11.77 2.34 -10.80
N ASN A 22 -12.38 3.16 -9.95
CA ASN A 22 -11.76 3.60 -8.71
C ASN A 22 -12.13 2.67 -7.55
N LEU A 23 -11.14 1.89 -7.09
CA LEU A 23 -11.26 0.99 -5.93
C LEU A 23 -10.69 1.61 -4.64
N ALA A 24 -10.29 2.88 -4.66
CA ALA A 24 -9.65 3.50 -3.51
C ALA A 24 -10.63 3.59 -2.33
N HIS A 25 -10.19 3.14 -1.17
CA HIS A 25 -10.92 3.26 0.08
C HIS A 25 -10.09 3.97 1.14
N MET A 26 -10.74 4.83 1.92
CA MET A 26 -10.05 5.54 3.01
C MET A 26 -9.57 4.59 4.09
N GLY A 27 -8.37 4.84 4.60
CA GLY A 27 -7.79 4.03 5.68
C GLY A 27 -7.37 2.62 5.27
N ALA A 28 -7.53 2.23 4.01
CA ALA A 28 -7.15 0.89 3.55
C ALA A 28 -5.65 0.63 3.72
N GLY A 29 -5.36 -0.62 4.09
CA GLY A 29 -4.07 -1.31 4.12
C GLY A 29 -3.67 -1.90 2.76
N ASN A 30 -2.48 -2.50 2.72
CA ASN A 30 -1.96 -3.11 1.50
C ASN A 30 -2.69 -4.42 1.18
N GLU A 31 -3.25 -5.11 2.19
CA GLU A 31 -4.05 -6.32 2.01
C GLU A 31 -5.32 -6.05 1.20
N TYR A 32 -6.06 -4.98 1.53
CA TYR A 32 -7.24 -4.57 0.76
C TYR A 32 -6.87 -4.17 -0.67
N ILE A 33 -5.83 -3.34 -0.84
CA ILE A 33 -5.40 -2.86 -2.16
C ILE A 33 -5.05 -4.05 -3.06
N PHE A 34 -4.23 -4.97 -2.55
CA PHE A 34 -3.82 -6.17 -3.28
C PHE A 34 -5.02 -7.03 -3.66
N ALA A 35 -5.88 -7.38 -2.70
CA ALA A 35 -7.00 -8.27 -2.94
C ALA A 35 -8.07 -7.65 -3.85
N SER A 36 -8.45 -6.39 -3.62
CA SER A 36 -9.47 -5.71 -4.43
C SER A 36 -9.05 -5.57 -5.89
N LEU A 37 -7.77 -5.29 -6.16
CA LEU A 37 -7.24 -5.26 -7.53
C LEU A 37 -7.32 -6.63 -8.19
N LEU A 38 -6.86 -7.69 -7.50
CA LEU A 38 -6.92 -9.03 -8.06
C LEU A 38 -8.36 -9.50 -8.32
N GLU A 39 -9.28 -9.24 -7.39
CA GLU A 39 -10.71 -9.54 -7.57
C GLU A 39 -11.27 -8.85 -8.83
N GLN A 40 -10.90 -7.58 -9.09
CA GLN A 40 -11.34 -6.84 -10.28
C GLN A 40 -10.65 -7.27 -11.57
N MET A 41 -9.36 -7.63 -11.51
CA MET A 41 -8.61 -8.13 -12.67
C MET A 41 -9.21 -9.42 -13.23
N ILE A 42 -9.83 -10.24 -12.37
CA ILE A 42 -10.49 -11.49 -12.80
C ILE A 42 -11.89 -11.21 -13.38
N SER A 43 -12.56 -10.14 -12.97
CA SER A 43 -13.91 -9.81 -13.44
C SER A 43 -13.94 -9.08 -14.79
N ILE A 44 -12.82 -8.50 -15.23
CA ILE A 44 -12.73 -7.72 -16.46
C ILE A 44 -11.90 -8.49 -17.50
N PRO A 45 -12.34 -8.61 -18.76
CA PRO A 45 -11.53 -9.22 -19.82
C PRO A 45 -10.18 -8.52 -19.99
N LEU A 46 -9.09 -9.29 -20.11
CA LEU A 46 -7.71 -8.77 -20.22
C LEU A 46 -7.54 -7.65 -21.27
N LYS A 47 -8.23 -7.76 -22.42
CA LYS A 47 -8.12 -6.80 -23.53
C LYS A 47 -8.72 -5.43 -23.22
N GLU A 48 -9.56 -5.34 -22.20
CA GLU A 48 -10.23 -4.10 -21.77
C GLU A 48 -9.42 -3.36 -20.70
N ILE A 49 -8.43 -4.01 -20.08
CA ILE A 49 -7.59 -3.39 -19.05
C ILE A 49 -6.42 -2.66 -19.71
N GLY A 50 -6.53 -1.33 -19.77
CA GLY A 50 -5.47 -0.45 -20.30
C GLY A 50 -4.31 -0.20 -19.34
N LEU A 51 -4.58 -0.08 -18.04
CA LEU A 51 -3.56 0.19 -17.01
C LEU A 51 -4.07 -0.14 -15.61
N ILE A 52 -3.23 -0.79 -14.81
CA ILE A 52 -3.48 -1.04 -13.38
C ILE A 52 -2.51 -0.20 -12.53
N LEU A 53 -3.05 0.51 -11.55
CA LEU A 53 -2.30 1.43 -10.68
C LEU A 53 -2.54 1.13 -9.20
N PRO A 54 -1.83 0.16 -8.59
CA PRO A 54 -1.82 0.04 -7.14
C PRO A 54 -1.18 1.29 -6.52
N ALA A 55 -1.96 1.94 -5.66
CA ALA A 55 -1.53 3.07 -4.83
C ALA A 55 -1.29 2.59 -3.40
N TRP A 56 -0.10 2.05 -3.17
CA TRP A 56 0.29 1.41 -1.92
C TRP A 56 0.32 2.36 -0.73
N THR A 57 0.08 1.79 0.44
CA THR A 57 -0.06 2.51 1.69
C THR A 57 1.04 2.13 2.69
N GLN A 58 0.92 2.61 3.92
CA GLN A 58 1.81 2.27 5.04
C GLN A 58 1.78 0.78 5.36
N CYS A 59 2.92 0.19 5.71
CA CYS A 59 3.01 -1.20 6.14
C CYS A 59 2.31 -1.46 7.51
N LYS A 60 2.05 -0.38 8.26
CA LYS A 60 1.32 -0.42 9.55
C LYS A 60 -0.20 -0.41 9.41
N ARG A 61 -0.76 -0.45 8.19
CA ARG A 61 -2.21 -0.53 8.01
C ARG A 61 -2.57 -1.95 7.65
N LYS A 62 -3.41 -2.57 8.47
CA LYS A 62 -3.95 -3.91 8.25
C LYS A 62 -5.43 -3.88 7.90
N ASP A 63 -5.80 -4.79 7.03
CA ASP A 63 -7.19 -5.05 6.68
C ASP A 63 -7.55 -6.51 6.91
N ILE A 64 -8.82 -6.75 7.23
CA ILE A 64 -9.38 -8.09 7.31
C ILE A 64 -10.75 -8.11 6.64
N LYS A 65 -11.07 -9.21 5.95
CA LYS A 65 -12.40 -9.45 5.37
C LYS A 65 -13.18 -10.35 6.31
N THR A 66 -14.29 -9.86 6.86
CA THR A 66 -15.16 -10.62 7.78
C THR A 66 -16.58 -10.60 7.25
N GLY A 67 -17.18 -11.78 7.04
CA GLY A 67 -18.53 -11.89 6.48
C GLY A 67 -18.68 -11.22 5.10
N GLY A 68 -17.64 -11.28 4.26
CA GLY A 68 -17.61 -10.65 2.94
C GLY A 68 -17.36 -9.14 2.93
N LYS A 69 -17.31 -8.48 4.10
CA LYS A 69 -17.05 -7.04 4.23
C LYS A 69 -15.61 -6.78 4.67
N TRP A 70 -14.98 -5.80 4.06
CA TRP A 70 -13.66 -5.34 4.47
C TRP A 70 -13.75 -4.47 5.71
N ASN A 71 -12.87 -4.75 6.67
CA ASN A 71 -12.68 -3.98 7.88
C ASN A 71 -11.24 -3.48 7.88
N HIS A 72 -11.07 -2.16 7.76
CA HIS A 72 -9.77 -1.50 7.85
C HIS A 72 -9.45 -1.29 9.32
N LEU A 73 -8.43 -1.99 9.83
CA LEU A 73 -8.10 -2.04 11.25
C LEU A 73 -7.38 -0.76 11.66
N THR A 74 -8.12 0.35 11.75
CA THR A 74 -7.62 1.62 12.28
C THR A 74 -7.16 1.52 13.73
N ARG A 75 -7.56 0.45 14.44
CA ARG A 75 -7.14 0.14 15.82
C ARG A 75 -5.62 0.01 15.98
N GLU A 76 -4.90 -0.33 14.93
CA GLU A 76 -3.42 -0.36 14.98
C GLU A 76 -2.79 1.01 15.29
N ARG A 77 -3.53 2.11 15.08
CA ARG A 77 -3.08 3.46 15.45
C ARG A 77 -3.41 3.83 16.89
N THR A 78 -4.37 3.15 17.52
CA THR A 78 -4.90 3.48 18.84
C THR A 78 -4.50 2.48 19.92
N GLU A 79 -3.91 1.36 19.54
CA GLU A 79 -3.48 0.31 20.44
C GLU A 79 -1.96 0.34 20.65
N SER A 80 -1.53 -0.21 21.78
CA SER A 80 -0.12 -0.31 22.16
C SER A 80 0.74 -0.88 21.04
N ILE A 81 1.93 -0.29 20.84
CA ILE A 81 2.95 -0.85 19.95
C ILE A 81 3.33 -2.30 20.34
N HIS A 82 3.28 -2.64 21.63
CA HIS A 82 3.58 -4.00 22.10
C HIS A 82 2.51 -5.00 21.66
N TYR A 83 1.24 -4.62 21.78
CA TYR A 83 0.11 -5.44 21.38
C TYR A 83 0.11 -5.65 19.86
N THR A 84 0.24 -4.56 19.10
CA THR A 84 0.21 -4.63 17.64
C THR A 84 1.42 -5.39 17.09
N THR A 85 2.60 -5.28 17.73
CA THR A 85 3.80 -6.06 17.36
C THR A 85 3.62 -7.55 17.59
N TYR A 86 2.97 -7.94 18.70
CA TYR A 86 2.68 -9.36 18.99
C TYR A 86 1.73 -9.98 17.96
N ILE A 87 0.71 -9.23 17.51
CA ILE A 87 -0.31 -9.76 16.60
C ILE A 87 0.11 -9.69 15.13
N HIS A 88 0.76 -8.60 14.71
CA HIS A 88 1.02 -8.31 13.30
C HIS A 88 2.52 -8.31 12.95
N GLY A 89 3.38 -8.63 13.91
CA GLY A 89 4.83 -8.58 13.76
C GLY A 89 5.42 -7.18 13.96
N ASN A 90 6.75 -7.15 14.08
CA ASN A 90 7.54 -5.91 14.17
C ASN A 90 7.54 -5.15 12.83
N MET A 91 8.14 -3.95 12.83
CA MET A 91 8.15 -3.09 11.65
C MET A 91 8.89 -3.69 10.46
N GLU A 92 9.99 -4.38 10.71
CA GLU A 92 10.78 -5.10 9.72
C GLU A 92 9.92 -6.14 9.00
N TYR A 93 9.25 -7.02 9.75
CA TYR A 93 8.35 -8.01 9.17
C TYR A 93 7.23 -7.36 8.33
N ARG A 94 6.63 -6.26 8.81
CA ARG A 94 5.56 -5.56 8.08
C ARG A 94 6.07 -4.92 6.78
N ILE A 95 7.29 -4.41 6.78
CA ILE A 95 7.98 -3.92 5.58
C ILE A 95 8.17 -5.08 4.60
N GLU A 96 8.76 -6.20 5.05
CA GLU A 96 8.96 -7.38 4.21
C GLU A 96 7.65 -7.86 3.60
N GLN A 97 6.58 -7.92 4.40
CA GLN A 97 5.25 -8.30 3.94
C GLN A 97 4.75 -7.38 2.82
N SER A 98 4.96 -6.07 2.95
CA SER A 98 4.56 -5.09 1.93
C SER A 98 5.40 -5.24 0.66
N ILE A 99 6.72 -5.39 0.79
CA ILE A 99 7.62 -5.61 -0.36
C ILE A 99 7.25 -6.90 -1.10
N ILE A 100 6.95 -7.97 -0.37
CA ILE A 100 6.48 -9.24 -0.94
C ILE A 100 5.18 -9.03 -1.70
N GLN A 101 4.20 -8.29 -1.14
CA GLN A 101 2.95 -7.98 -1.84
C GLN A 101 3.20 -7.18 -3.13
N TYR A 102 4.09 -6.19 -3.11
CA TYR A 102 4.42 -5.38 -4.29
C TYR A 102 5.05 -6.26 -5.39
N TYR A 103 6.01 -7.11 -5.00
CA TYR A 103 6.65 -8.05 -5.92
C TYR A 103 5.67 -9.11 -6.43
N SER A 104 4.83 -9.68 -5.57
CA SER A 104 3.80 -10.65 -5.98
C SER A 104 2.82 -10.03 -6.97
N PHE A 105 2.34 -8.82 -6.71
CA PHE A 105 1.47 -8.10 -7.64
C PHE A 105 2.16 -7.88 -8.99
N GLN A 106 3.43 -7.47 -8.96
CA GLN A 106 4.25 -7.29 -10.15
C GLN A 106 4.33 -8.56 -11.00
N GLU A 107 4.65 -9.71 -10.39
CA GLU A 107 4.79 -10.97 -11.10
C GLU A 107 3.45 -11.51 -11.62
N ILE A 108 2.35 -11.31 -10.87
CA ILE A 108 0.99 -11.63 -11.36
C ILE A 108 0.67 -10.79 -12.60
N CYS A 109 0.97 -9.49 -12.59
CA CYS A 109 0.71 -8.65 -13.75
C CYS A 109 1.57 -9.05 -14.95
N LYS A 110 2.87 -9.31 -14.74
CA LYS A 110 3.78 -9.76 -15.80
C LYS A 110 3.35 -11.09 -16.42
N SER A 111 3.03 -12.09 -15.60
CA SER A 111 2.62 -13.43 -16.06
C SER A 111 1.35 -13.41 -16.90
N ASN A 112 0.45 -12.46 -16.64
CA ASN A 112 -0.81 -12.30 -17.38
C ASN A 112 -0.75 -11.18 -18.44
N ASN A 113 0.42 -10.57 -18.66
CA ASN A 113 0.62 -9.44 -19.58
C ASN A 113 -0.28 -8.22 -19.30
N PHE A 114 -0.62 -7.96 -18.04
CA PHE A 114 -1.31 -6.74 -17.66
C PHE A 114 -0.37 -5.53 -17.70
N PRO A 115 -0.76 -4.39 -18.28
CA PRO A 115 -0.03 -3.13 -18.13
C PRO A 115 -0.23 -2.58 -16.72
N PHE A 116 0.84 -2.25 -16.00
CA PHE A 116 0.74 -1.69 -14.65
C PHE A 116 1.87 -0.72 -14.32
N LYS A 117 1.57 0.18 -13.39
CA LYS A 117 2.55 1.04 -12.71
C LYS A 117 2.23 1.07 -11.23
N GLN A 118 3.24 1.04 -10.39
CA GLN A 118 3.05 1.02 -8.94
C GLN A 118 3.43 2.37 -8.36
N VAL A 119 2.69 2.84 -7.36
CA VAL A 119 3.02 4.07 -6.64
C VAL A 119 2.91 3.85 -5.14
N GLN A 120 3.82 4.42 -4.38
CA GLN A 120 3.68 4.50 -2.93
C GLN A 120 2.96 5.81 -2.63
N MET A 121 1.71 5.78 -2.20
CA MET A 121 0.95 7.02 -2.01
C MET A 121 1.33 7.76 -0.72
N ILE A 122 1.81 7.01 0.28
CA ILE A 122 2.23 7.54 1.58
C ILE A 122 3.50 6.85 2.04
N PRO A 123 4.39 7.49 2.83
CA PRO A 123 5.62 6.84 3.28
C PRO A 123 5.34 5.49 3.94
N ILE A 124 6.14 4.47 3.59
CA ILE A 124 5.89 3.08 3.99
C ILE A 124 5.82 2.91 5.52
N CYS A 125 6.71 3.59 6.26
CA CYS A 125 6.84 3.43 7.71
C CYS A 125 6.57 4.71 8.52
N ARG A 126 6.55 5.89 7.88
CA ARG A 126 6.41 7.16 8.60
C ARG A 126 5.01 7.30 9.17
N GLY A 127 4.90 7.61 10.45
CA GLY A 127 3.61 7.88 11.08
C GLY A 127 3.72 7.97 12.59
N TYR A 128 2.57 8.23 13.20
CA TYR A 128 2.41 8.31 14.64
C TYR A 128 2.08 6.94 15.21
N ASP A 129 2.77 6.57 16.28
CA ASP A 129 2.43 5.40 17.09
C ASP A 129 1.81 5.86 18.40
N TRP A 130 0.90 5.07 18.95
CA TRP A 130 0.34 5.33 20.27
C TRP A 130 1.35 4.96 21.35
N ASN A 131 1.71 5.93 22.19
CA ASN A 131 2.56 5.71 23.34
C ASN A 131 1.69 5.54 24.59
N ASP A 132 1.54 4.30 25.08
CA ASP A 132 0.68 4.02 26.24
C ASP A 132 1.13 4.72 27.52
N ARG A 133 2.44 4.95 27.69
CA ARG A 133 2.97 5.60 28.90
C ARG A 133 2.62 7.08 28.93
N LEU A 134 2.65 7.73 27.77
CA LEU A 134 2.42 9.16 27.63
C LEU A 134 0.99 9.50 27.22
N GLN A 135 0.19 8.51 26.79
CA GLN A 135 -1.17 8.67 26.28
C GLN A 135 -1.25 9.70 25.14
N ILE A 136 -0.23 9.71 24.27
CA ILE A 136 -0.13 10.59 23.11
C ILE A 136 0.28 9.81 21.87
N HIS A 137 -0.07 10.36 20.72
CA HIS A 137 0.54 9.98 19.45
C HIS A 137 1.96 10.53 19.38
N GLU A 138 2.94 9.64 19.45
CA GLU A 138 4.34 9.99 19.30
C GLU A 138 4.74 9.86 17.84
N ASP A 139 5.25 10.96 17.28
CA ASP A 139 5.84 10.93 15.95
C ASP A 139 7.18 10.21 16.01
N ARG A 140 7.19 8.91 15.68
CA ARG A 140 8.43 8.19 15.41
C ARG A 140 8.97 8.51 14.01
N GLY A 141 8.52 9.59 13.38
CA GLY A 141 8.83 10.05 12.02
C GLY A 141 10.27 10.45 11.74
N LYS A 142 11.22 10.08 12.62
CA LYS A 142 12.61 9.94 12.23
C LYS A 142 12.79 8.59 11.57
N TRP A 143 13.33 8.63 10.36
CA TRP A 143 13.91 7.48 9.71
C TRP A 143 14.81 6.76 10.69
N ASP A 144 14.35 5.58 11.11
CA ASP A 144 15.30 4.63 11.59
C ASP A 144 16.12 4.22 10.37
N LYS A 145 17.38 4.65 10.34
CA LYS A 145 18.31 4.28 9.26
C LYS A 145 18.36 2.76 9.09
N GLU A 146 18.05 2.03 10.15
CA GLU A 146 17.92 0.57 10.14
C GLU A 146 16.75 0.09 9.29
N LEU A 147 15.58 0.74 9.33
CA LEU A 147 14.42 0.36 8.50
C LEU A 147 14.64 0.69 7.02
N LEU A 148 15.30 1.82 6.69
CA LEU A 148 15.69 2.10 5.30
C LEU A 148 16.69 1.09 4.78
N LYS A 149 17.70 0.80 5.61
CA LYS A 149 18.68 -0.24 5.30
C LYS A 149 17.98 -1.57 5.08
N HIS A 150 17.01 -1.94 5.92
CA HIS A 150 16.24 -3.16 5.77
C HIS A 150 15.44 -3.24 4.46
N ILE A 151 14.85 -2.13 4.01
CA ILE A 151 14.20 -2.05 2.69
C ILE A 151 15.25 -2.30 1.59
N HIS A 152 16.40 -1.62 1.65
CA HIS A 152 17.46 -1.76 0.66
C HIS A 152 18.18 -3.11 0.67
N ASP A 153 18.21 -3.80 1.81
CA ASP A 153 18.81 -5.12 1.95
C ASP A 153 17.83 -6.24 1.52
N SER A 154 16.58 -5.89 1.20
CA SER A 154 15.57 -6.85 0.75
C SER A 154 15.96 -7.49 -0.59
N PRO A 155 15.87 -8.83 -0.74
CA PRO A 155 16.22 -9.52 -1.98
C PRO A 155 15.28 -9.21 -3.16
N PHE A 156 14.19 -8.47 -2.91
CA PHE A 156 13.22 -8.07 -3.92
C PHE A 156 13.44 -6.64 -4.41
N ILE A 157 14.31 -5.85 -3.77
CA ILE A 157 14.43 -4.41 -4.03
C ILE A 157 14.77 -4.13 -5.49
N ASP A 158 15.83 -4.78 -5.99
CA ASP A 158 16.32 -4.63 -7.37
C ASP A 158 15.33 -5.15 -8.41
N LYS A 159 14.37 -5.99 -7.98
CA LYS A 159 13.36 -6.59 -8.86
C LYS A 159 12.13 -5.71 -9.06
N ILE A 160 11.91 -4.72 -8.21
CA ILE A 160 10.70 -3.88 -8.20
C ILE A 160 10.92 -2.57 -8.99
N GLU A 161 12.16 -2.20 -9.30
CA GLU A 161 12.53 -0.82 -9.64
C GLU A 161 11.99 -0.26 -10.98
N SER A 162 11.65 -1.08 -11.98
CA SER A 162 11.24 -0.54 -13.30
C SER A 162 9.75 -0.17 -13.42
N THR A 163 8.91 -0.70 -12.54
CA THR A 163 7.44 -0.51 -12.59
C THR A 163 6.93 0.49 -11.56
N PHE A 164 7.77 0.83 -10.58
CA PHE A 164 7.44 1.67 -9.46
C PHE A 164 7.80 3.14 -9.73
N LEU A 165 6.85 4.05 -9.57
CA LEU A 165 7.10 5.49 -9.73
C LEU A 165 7.60 6.06 -8.40
N GLY A 166 8.84 6.54 -8.41
CA GLY A 166 9.45 7.26 -7.27
C GLY A 166 10.12 6.38 -6.22
N TRP A 167 10.36 5.09 -6.49
CA TRP A 167 10.99 4.17 -5.54
C TRP A 167 12.50 4.43 -5.31
N PRO A 168 13.03 4.18 -4.09
CA PRO A 168 12.32 4.12 -2.82
C PRO A 168 11.95 5.55 -2.41
N MET A 169 10.67 5.75 -2.09
CA MET A 169 10.01 7.06 -2.00
C MET A 169 10.51 8.00 -0.91
N ASP A 170 11.57 7.64 -0.21
CA ASP A 170 12.12 8.41 0.89
C ASP A 170 13.63 8.59 0.73
N ARG A 171 14.06 9.85 0.86
CA ARG A 171 15.46 10.26 0.67
C ARG A 171 16.33 9.65 1.79
N LYS A 172 17.50 9.12 1.40
CA LYS A 172 18.58 8.69 2.30
C LYS A 172 19.00 9.81 3.25
#